data_AF-A0A7X9HX55-F1
#
_entry.id   AF-A0A7X9HX55-F1
#
_cell.length_a   1.000
_cell.length_b   1.000
_cell.length_c   1.000
_cell.angle_alpha   90.00
_cell.angle_beta   90.00
_cell.angle_gamma   90.00
#
_symmetry.space_group_name_H-M   'P 1'
#
loop_
_entity.id
_entity.type
_entity.pdbx_description
1 polymer ?
#
loop_
_entity_poly.entity_id
_entity_poly.type
_entity_poly.pdbx_seq_one_letter_code
_entity_poly.pdbx_strand_id
1 'polypeptide(L)'
;MKENFISVSISPDKMNAYINVSEPKFESESEENYTYTVDEILKVLNQNGVKYGIDLTVLEQIINKKLYNQTIKIAEGDFPVDGIDGRIEIHFEHEVNYKPIILEDGRVDYRNLNLIQSVKKGEKLCTLIQPVPGVEGMNVLGSKVPPREGKLAKLPVGKNVVITEDGNFLVAGLDGHVSYVNGRISVYPTYEVPGDIDNSTGNIEFLGNIVIRGNVLAGFSVKAGGNIEVWGVVEGAVLEAEGDIVIRRGILGNNKAVIKSKGHIAARFIERSYVEAANDIMAEAIMHSTVKCGGSLILEGKNGLLVGGISVVGKELVAKVIGSQMASTTIIEVGVDYQLKEQQKKIKAEIDETK
;
A
#
# COMPACT_ATOMS: atom_id res chain seq x y z
N MET A 1 -34.41 -24.59 -60.59
CA MET A 1 -34.76 -24.20 -59.21
C MET A 1 -33.97 -22.94 -58.91
N LYS A 2 -34.65 -21.84 -58.54
CA LYS A 2 -34.01 -20.53 -58.33
C LYS A 2 -33.05 -20.61 -57.16
N GLU A 3 -31.75 -20.56 -57.42
CA GLU A 3 -30.74 -20.41 -56.38
C GLU A 3 -30.48 -18.92 -56.13
N ASN A 4 -31.47 -18.23 -55.58
CA ASN A 4 -31.28 -16.95 -54.92
C ASN A 4 -30.53 -17.22 -53.62
N PHE A 5 -29.22 -16.99 -53.61
CA PHE A 5 -28.36 -17.29 -52.46
C PHE A 5 -28.28 -16.08 -51.53
N ILE A 6 -29.16 -16.06 -50.53
CA ILE A 6 -28.93 -15.26 -49.32
C ILE A 6 -28.05 -16.11 -48.40
N SER A 7 -26.81 -15.68 -48.21
CA SER A 7 -25.91 -16.32 -47.25
C SER A 7 -25.81 -15.49 -45.98
N VAL A 8 -25.87 -16.16 -44.83
CA VAL A 8 -25.75 -15.56 -43.51
C VAL A 8 -24.55 -16.19 -42.82
N SER A 9 -23.66 -15.37 -42.29
CA SER A 9 -22.52 -15.82 -41.48
C SER A 9 -22.57 -15.14 -40.12
N ILE A 10 -22.29 -15.92 -39.08
CA ILE A 10 -22.26 -15.45 -37.69
C ILE A 10 -20.82 -15.56 -37.21
N SER A 11 -20.34 -14.53 -36.51
CA SER A 11 -18.99 -14.53 -35.95
C SER A 11 -18.81 -15.66 -34.92
N PRO A 12 -17.58 -16.18 -34.69
CA PRO A 12 -17.35 -17.28 -33.74
C PRO A 12 -17.80 -16.97 -32.30
N ASP A 13 -17.70 -15.71 -31.88
CA ASP A 13 -18.19 -15.20 -30.60
C ASP A 13 -19.72 -15.03 -30.54
N LYS A 14 -20.41 -15.21 -31.68
CA LYS A 14 -21.86 -15.04 -31.89
C LYS A 14 -22.34 -13.61 -31.64
N MET A 15 -21.46 -12.62 -31.58
CA MET A 15 -21.81 -11.23 -31.29
C MET A 15 -22.20 -10.42 -32.53
N ASN A 16 -21.85 -10.89 -33.72
CA ASN A 16 -22.16 -10.22 -34.97
C ASN A 16 -22.74 -11.21 -35.98
N ALA A 17 -23.73 -10.76 -36.74
CA ALA A 17 -24.21 -11.47 -37.93
C ALA A 17 -23.97 -10.62 -39.17
N TYR A 18 -23.59 -11.29 -40.24
CA TYR A 18 -23.35 -10.71 -41.54
C TYR A 18 -24.24 -11.39 -42.57
N ILE A 19 -24.71 -10.61 -43.54
CA ILE A 19 -25.52 -11.09 -44.66
C ILE A 19 -24.82 -10.76 -45.96
N ASN A 20 -24.92 -11.67 -46.93
CA ASN A 20 -24.58 -11.40 -48.32
C ASN A 20 -25.74 -11.88 -49.19
N VAL A 21 -26.37 -10.92 -49.87
CA VAL A 21 -27.52 -11.14 -50.74
C VAL A 21 -27.03 -11.15 -52.18
N SER A 22 -27.20 -12.28 -52.87
CA SER A 22 -26.84 -12.38 -54.29
C SER A 22 -27.82 -11.62 -55.17
N GLU A 23 -27.30 -10.97 -56.21
CA GLU A 23 -28.15 -10.35 -57.23
C GLU A 23 -29.05 -11.42 -57.90
N PRO A 24 -30.35 -11.16 -58.09
CA PRO A 24 -31.26 -12.13 -58.71
C PRO A 24 -30.83 -12.40 -60.17
N LYS A 25 -30.73 -13.68 -60.55
CA LYS A 25 -30.49 -14.07 -61.95
C LYS A 25 -31.83 -14.35 -62.63
N PHE A 26 -32.08 -13.71 -63.77
CA PHE A 26 -33.32 -13.84 -64.54
C PHE A 26 -33.13 -14.77 -65.75
N GLU A 27 -34.03 -15.75 -65.92
CA GLU A 27 -34.09 -16.60 -67.13
C GLU A 27 -35.24 -16.20 -68.08
N SER A 28 -36.12 -15.26 -67.69
CA SER A 28 -37.25 -14.80 -68.53
C SER A 28 -37.64 -13.33 -68.30
N GLU A 29 -38.13 -12.66 -69.35
CA GLU A 29 -38.52 -11.23 -69.38
C GLU A 29 -39.62 -10.86 -68.36
N SER A 30 -40.36 -11.83 -67.84
CA SER A 30 -41.44 -11.61 -66.86
C SER A 30 -40.96 -11.48 -65.41
N GLU A 31 -39.65 -11.68 -65.16
CA GLU A 31 -39.05 -11.60 -63.82
C GLU A 31 -38.12 -10.39 -63.62
N GLU A 32 -37.88 -9.54 -64.64
CA GLU A 32 -36.86 -8.47 -64.65
C GLU A 32 -36.92 -7.45 -63.48
N ASN A 33 -37.99 -7.43 -62.68
CA ASN A 33 -38.18 -6.53 -61.54
C ASN A 33 -38.31 -7.22 -60.17
N TYR A 34 -37.87 -8.48 -60.01
CA TYR A 34 -37.87 -9.09 -58.67
C TYR A 34 -36.89 -8.37 -57.74
N THR A 35 -37.40 -7.92 -56.59
CA THR A 35 -36.63 -7.37 -55.48
C THR A 35 -36.90 -8.18 -54.23
N TYR A 36 -35.86 -8.51 -53.47
CA TYR A 36 -36.04 -9.14 -52.17
C TYR A 36 -36.89 -8.27 -51.26
N THR A 37 -37.83 -8.89 -50.56
CA THR A 37 -38.65 -8.23 -49.54
C THR A 37 -38.00 -8.31 -48.17
N VAL A 38 -38.34 -7.37 -47.29
CA VAL A 38 -37.88 -7.35 -45.90
C VAL A 38 -38.22 -8.66 -45.18
N ASP A 39 -39.44 -9.17 -45.40
CA ASP A 39 -39.92 -10.43 -44.80
C ASP A 39 -39.16 -11.67 -45.30
N GLU A 40 -38.77 -11.72 -46.57
CA GLU A 40 -37.96 -12.82 -47.11
C GLU A 40 -36.58 -12.85 -46.44
N ILE A 41 -35.92 -11.69 -46.33
CA ILE A 41 -34.60 -11.59 -45.69
C ILE A 41 -34.69 -11.91 -44.19
N LEU A 42 -35.70 -11.38 -43.48
CA LEU A 42 -35.92 -11.68 -42.07
C LEU A 42 -36.22 -13.16 -41.80
N LYS A 43 -36.94 -13.84 -42.69
CA LYS A 43 -37.16 -15.29 -42.60
C LYS A 43 -35.84 -16.05 -42.72
N VAL A 44 -34.99 -15.69 -43.68
CA VAL A 44 -33.68 -16.34 -43.85
C VAL A 44 -32.77 -16.06 -42.64
N LEU A 45 -32.75 -14.83 -42.12
CA LEU A 45 -31.99 -14.48 -40.91
C LEU A 45 -32.44 -15.32 -39.70
N ASN A 46 -33.75 -15.42 -39.46
CA ASN A 46 -34.30 -16.24 -38.39
C ASN A 46 -34.01 -17.75 -38.58
N GLN A 47 -34.10 -18.26 -39.81
CA GLN A 47 -33.78 -19.66 -40.14
C GLN A 47 -32.29 -19.98 -39.88
N ASN A 48 -31.40 -19.01 -40.10
CA ASN A 48 -29.97 -19.12 -39.79
C ASN A 48 -29.64 -18.79 -38.33
N GLY A 49 -30.65 -18.56 -37.49
CA GLY A 49 -30.50 -18.40 -36.05
C GLY A 49 -30.31 -16.96 -35.56
N VAL A 50 -30.27 -15.96 -36.45
CA VAL A 50 -30.19 -14.54 -36.07
C VAL A 50 -31.57 -14.06 -35.62
N LYS A 51 -31.71 -13.80 -34.31
CA LYS A 51 -32.98 -13.48 -33.65
C LYS A 51 -32.95 -12.14 -32.90
N TYR A 52 -31.77 -11.59 -32.67
CA TYR A 52 -31.60 -10.37 -31.87
C TYR A 52 -30.62 -9.40 -32.54
N GLY A 53 -30.79 -8.11 -32.26
CA GLY A 53 -29.87 -7.08 -32.70
C GLY A 53 -29.92 -6.74 -34.19
N ILE A 54 -30.97 -7.16 -34.91
CA ILE A 54 -31.11 -6.94 -36.36
C ILE A 54 -31.33 -5.45 -36.63
N ASP A 55 -30.45 -4.85 -37.43
CA ASP A 55 -30.58 -3.47 -37.87
C ASP A 55 -31.50 -3.40 -39.11
N LEU A 56 -32.76 -3.03 -38.86
CA LEU A 56 -33.76 -2.86 -39.91
C LEU A 56 -33.40 -1.75 -40.90
N THR A 57 -32.65 -0.73 -40.47
CA THR A 57 -32.26 0.37 -41.36
C THR A 57 -31.21 -0.08 -42.38
N VAL A 58 -30.26 -0.93 -41.95
CA VAL A 58 -29.29 -1.56 -42.85
C VAL A 58 -30.00 -2.49 -43.83
N LEU A 59 -31.00 -3.24 -43.35
CA LEU A 59 -31.78 -4.13 -44.18
C LEU A 59 -32.56 -3.39 -45.29
N GLU A 60 -33.19 -2.27 -44.96
CA GLU A 60 -33.83 -1.39 -45.95
C GLU A 60 -32.83 -0.81 -46.96
N GLN A 61 -31.62 -0.47 -46.51
CA GLN A 61 -30.57 0.03 -47.40
C GLN A 61 -30.07 -1.04 -48.37
N ILE A 62 -29.96 -2.30 -47.94
CA ILE A 62 -29.57 -3.42 -48.81
C ILE A 62 -30.54 -3.56 -49.97
N ILE A 63 -31.85 -3.48 -49.69
CA ILE A 63 -32.93 -3.60 -50.70
C ILE A 63 -32.98 -2.36 -51.60
N ASN A 64 -33.08 -1.15 -51.01
CA ASN A 64 -33.31 0.08 -51.77
C ASN A 64 -32.11 0.52 -52.60
N LYS A 65 -30.89 0.33 -52.08
CA LYS A 65 -29.64 0.69 -52.78
C LYS A 65 -29.06 -0.48 -53.57
N LYS A 66 -29.73 -1.64 -53.58
CA LYS A 66 -29.29 -2.87 -54.28
C LYS A 66 -27.83 -3.25 -53.93
N LEU A 67 -27.52 -3.28 -52.63
CA LEU A 67 -26.18 -3.62 -52.14
C LEU A 67 -25.96 -5.14 -52.18
N TYR A 68 -25.88 -5.69 -53.39
CA TYR A 68 -25.75 -7.12 -53.63
C TYR A 68 -24.28 -7.57 -53.69
N ASN A 69 -24.07 -8.87 -53.46
CA ASN A 69 -22.76 -9.53 -53.51
C ASN A 69 -21.73 -8.94 -52.54
N GLN A 70 -22.20 -8.28 -51.47
CA GLN A 70 -21.38 -7.68 -50.42
C GLN A 70 -21.74 -8.27 -49.07
N THR A 71 -20.74 -8.49 -48.23
CA THR A 71 -20.92 -8.96 -46.85
C THR A 71 -21.13 -7.76 -45.93
N ILE A 72 -22.34 -7.62 -45.40
CA ILE A 72 -22.76 -6.46 -44.60
C ILE A 72 -23.14 -6.93 -43.20
N LYS A 73 -22.67 -6.24 -42.16
CA LYS A 73 -23.10 -6.50 -40.77
C LYS A 73 -24.58 -6.13 -40.65
N ILE A 74 -25.42 -7.11 -40.33
CA ILE A 74 -26.88 -6.97 -40.30
C ILE A 74 -27.45 -7.10 -38.89
N ALA A 75 -26.70 -7.71 -37.96
CA ALA A 75 -27.08 -7.75 -36.56
C ALA A 75 -25.87 -7.65 -35.65
N GLU A 76 -26.07 -7.01 -34.50
CA GLU A 76 -25.07 -6.86 -33.44
C GLU A 76 -25.71 -7.14 -32.08
N GLY A 77 -25.08 -8.01 -31.30
CA GLY A 77 -25.50 -8.31 -29.94
C GLY A 77 -25.07 -7.23 -28.96
N ASP A 78 -25.71 -7.22 -27.78
CA ASP A 78 -25.30 -6.39 -26.66
C ASP A 78 -24.15 -7.07 -25.91
N PHE A 79 -22.97 -6.43 -25.89
CA PHE A 79 -21.82 -6.96 -25.15
C PHE A 79 -22.10 -6.94 -23.64
N PRO A 80 -21.70 -7.99 -22.90
CA PRO A 80 -21.82 -7.98 -21.45
C PRO A 80 -20.90 -6.89 -20.85
N VAL A 81 -21.34 -6.33 -19.73
CA VAL A 81 -20.52 -5.41 -18.94
C VAL A 81 -19.94 -6.18 -17.77
N ASP A 82 -18.61 -6.30 -17.72
CA ASP A 82 -17.91 -6.99 -16.64
C ASP A 82 -18.22 -6.39 -15.27
N GLY A 83 -18.30 -7.26 -14.27
CA GLY A 83 -18.37 -6.86 -12.87
C GLY A 83 -17.08 -6.20 -12.38
N ILE A 84 -17.21 -5.39 -11.34
CA ILE A 84 -16.09 -4.70 -10.70
C ILE A 84 -15.67 -5.51 -9.48
N ASP A 85 -14.37 -5.80 -9.37
CA ASP A 85 -13.82 -6.51 -8.21
C ASP A 85 -14.04 -5.68 -6.92
N GLY A 86 -14.33 -6.38 -5.83
CA GLY A 86 -14.38 -5.77 -4.51
C GLY A 86 -12.99 -5.30 -4.08
N ARG A 87 -12.94 -4.32 -3.18
CA ARG A 87 -11.68 -3.74 -2.70
C ARG A 87 -11.72 -3.50 -1.20
N ILE A 88 -10.53 -3.37 -0.60
CA ILE A 88 -10.39 -2.96 0.79
C ILE A 88 -10.09 -1.48 0.84
N GLU A 89 -10.87 -0.74 1.62
CA GLU A 89 -10.61 0.64 1.98
C GLU A 89 -10.03 0.68 3.40
N ILE A 90 -8.82 1.20 3.56
CA ILE A 90 -8.12 1.29 4.85
C ILE A 90 -8.38 2.68 5.45
N HIS A 91 -8.78 2.72 6.73
CA HIS A 91 -9.18 3.94 7.44
C HIS A 91 -8.07 4.55 8.32
N PHE A 92 -6.84 4.08 8.16
CA PHE A 92 -5.66 4.58 8.86
C PHE A 92 -4.48 4.68 7.88
N GLU A 93 -3.48 5.46 8.24
CA GLU A 93 -2.31 5.71 7.40
C GLU A 93 -1.37 4.50 7.45
N HIS A 94 -1.24 3.77 6.34
CA HIS A 94 -0.46 2.53 6.28
C HIS A 94 0.85 2.67 5.49
N GLU A 95 1.02 3.80 4.81
CA GLU A 95 2.29 4.22 4.21
C GLU A 95 3.04 5.06 5.22
N VAL A 96 3.85 4.43 6.09
CA VAL A 96 4.72 5.16 7.00
C VAL A 96 5.85 5.76 6.17
N ASN A 97 5.67 7.00 5.75
CA ASN A 97 6.76 7.78 5.21
C ASN A 97 7.62 8.21 6.41
N TYR A 98 8.65 7.42 6.71
CA TYR A 98 9.65 7.79 7.74
C TYR A 98 10.38 9.09 7.38
N LYS A 99 10.21 9.60 6.15
CA LYS A 99 10.71 10.91 5.74
C LYS A 99 10.05 11.99 6.57
N PRO A 100 10.82 12.69 7.41
CA PRO A 100 10.27 13.80 8.16
C PRO A 100 9.81 14.89 7.20
N ILE A 101 8.58 15.40 7.36
CA ILE A 101 8.07 16.47 6.50
C ILE A 101 8.88 17.73 6.79
N ILE A 102 9.63 18.20 5.80
CA ILE A 102 10.29 19.50 5.86
C ILE A 102 9.24 20.55 5.57
N LEU A 103 8.91 21.37 6.58
CA LEU A 103 8.03 22.52 6.46
C LEU A 103 8.63 23.57 5.51
N GLU A 104 7.81 24.47 4.97
CA GLU A 104 8.25 25.55 4.06
C GLU A 104 9.38 26.42 4.65
N ASP A 105 9.51 26.48 5.97
CA ASP A 105 10.56 27.21 6.68
C ASP A 105 11.84 26.40 6.96
N GLY A 106 11.93 25.19 6.41
CA GLY A 106 13.08 24.28 6.56
C GLY A 106 13.13 23.52 7.89
N ARG A 107 12.16 23.69 8.79
CA ARG A 107 12.03 22.86 9.99
C ARG A 107 11.45 21.50 9.62
N VAL A 108 11.97 20.47 10.24
CA VAL A 108 11.38 19.13 10.15
C VAL A 108 10.27 19.00 11.19
N ASP A 109 9.09 18.57 10.74
CA ASP A 109 7.97 18.28 11.61
C ASP A 109 8.06 16.87 12.21
N TYR A 110 8.83 16.75 13.30
CA TYR A 110 8.86 15.55 14.12
C TYR A 110 7.55 15.31 14.91
N ARG A 111 6.57 16.24 14.87
CA ARG A 111 5.27 16.09 15.55
C ARG A 111 4.26 15.29 14.74
N ASN A 112 4.46 15.17 13.42
CA ASN A 112 3.58 14.40 12.53
C ASN A 112 4.26 13.14 12.00
N LEU A 113 5.26 12.63 12.73
CA LEU A 113 5.73 11.27 12.54
C LEU A 113 4.67 10.31 13.11
N ASN A 114 3.65 9.98 12.31
CA ASN A 114 2.50 9.11 12.64
C ASN A 114 2.91 7.63 12.83
N LEU A 115 4.04 7.36 13.51
CA LEU A 115 4.52 6.00 13.78
C LEU A 115 3.58 5.23 14.70
N ILE A 116 2.93 5.92 15.65
CA ILE A 116 1.97 5.32 16.57
C ILE A 116 0.56 5.85 16.31
N GLN A 117 -0.17 5.19 15.41
CA GLN A 117 -1.61 5.39 15.26
C GLN A 117 -2.36 4.57 16.32
N SER A 118 -2.88 5.29 17.30
CA SER A 118 -3.67 4.70 18.38
C SER A 118 -5.12 4.52 17.94
N VAL A 119 -5.68 3.36 18.22
CA VAL A 119 -7.06 2.99 17.94
C VAL A 119 -7.72 2.48 19.20
N LYS A 120 -9.02 2.75 19.35
CA LYS A 120 -9.83 2.19 20.44
C LYS A 120 -10.46 0.88 20.03
N LYS A 121 -10.74 0.00 20.99
CA LYS A 121 -11.52 -1.20 20.78
C LYS A 121 -12.86 -0.86 20.10
N GLY A 122 -13.16 -1.56 19.02
CA GLY A 122 -14.34 -1.35 18.19
C GLY A 122 -14.17 -0.29 17.10
N GLU A 123 -13.05 0.43 17.05
CA GLU A 123 -12.76 1.39 15.98
C GLU A 123 -12.56 0.69 14.64
N LYS A 124 -13.09 1.28 13.56
CA LYS A 124 -13.03 0.72 12.21
C LYS A 124 -11.64 0.91 11.62
N LEU A 125 -10.99 -0.20 11.24
CA LEU A 125 -9.65 -0.21 10.67
C LEU A 125 -9.69 -0.30 9.14
N CYS A 126 -10.60 -1.12 8.60
CA CYS A 126 -10.85 -1.17 7.16
C CYS A 126 -12.29 -1.58 6.83
N THR A 127 -12.70 -1.31 5.60
CA THR A 127 -14.00 -1.66 5.03
C THR A 127 -13.82 -2.50 3.76
N LEU A 128 -14.57 -3.59 3.68
CA LEU A 128 -14.72 -4.41 2.48
C LEU A 128 -15.80 -3.78 1.59
N ILE A 129 -15.37 -3.24 0.46
CA ILE A 129 -16.26 -2.82 -0.62
C ILE A 129 -16.62 -4.05 -1.43
N GLN A 130 -17.91 -4.40 -1.44
CA GLN A 130 -18.44 -5.56 -2.16
C GLN A 130 -18.22 -5.42 -3.68
N PRO A 131 -17.99 -6.53 -4.40
CA PRO A 131 -17.92 -6.51 -5.85
C PRO A 131 -19.25 -6.05 -6.46
N VAL A 132 -19.18 -5.35 -7.58
CA VAL A 132 -20.36 -4.94 -8.35
C VAL A 132 -20.64 -6.03 -9.38
N PRO A 133 -21.86 -6.60 -9.45
CA PRO A 133 -22.21 -7.58 -10.46
C PRO A 133 -22.15 -6.95 -11.85
N GLY A 134 -21.70 -7.73 -12.83
CA GLY A 134 -21.76 -7.32 -14.23
C GLY A 134 -23.19 -7.32 -14.77
N VAL A 135 -23.36 -6.77 -15.97
CA VAL A 135 -24.63 -6.79 -16.71
C VAL A 135 -24.56 -7.84 -17.80
N GLU A 136 -25.57 -8.72 -17.86
CA GLU A 136 -25.68 -9.72 -18.93
C GLU A 136 -25.83 -9.04 -20.29
N GLY A 137 -25.04 -9.50 -21.26
CA GLY A 137 -25.23 -9.17 -22.66
C GLY A 137 -26.22 -10.12 -23.34
N MET A 138 -26.49 -9.88 -24.62
CA MET A 138 -27.29 -10.78 -25.44
C MET A 138 -26.73 -10.87 -26.85
N ASN A 139 -26.42 -12.08 -27.29
CA ASN A 139 -25.82 -12.32 -28.60
C ASN A 139 -26.86 -12.28 -29.73
N VAL A 140 -26.44 -12.31 -30.99
CA VAL A 140 -27.35 -12.22 -32.15
C VAL A 140 -28.29 -13.44 -32.27
N LEU A 141 -28.01 -14.53 -31.56
CA LEU A 141 -28.88 -15.71 -31.49
C LEU A 141 -30.02 -15.58 -30.47
N GLY A 142 -30.05 -14.48 -29.70
CA GLY A 142 -30.96 -14.27 -28.59
C GLY A 142 -30.59 -15.06 -27.33
N SER A 143 -29.34 -15.52 -27.21
CA SER A 143 -28.84 -16.17 -26.00
C SER A 143 -28.10 -15.15 -25.12
N LYS A 144 -28.33 -15.24 -23.81
CA LYS A 144 -27.63 -14.42 -22.81
C LYS A 144 -26.13 -14.70 -22.83
N VAL A 145 -25.33 -13.64 -22.71
CA VAL A 145 -23.87 -13.71 -22.57
C VAL A 145 -23.53 -13.28 -21.14
N PRO A 146 -23.00 -14.19 -20.30
CA PRO A 146 -22.66 -13.85 -18.92
C PRO A 146 -21.46 -12.89 -18.88
N PRO A 147 -21.46 -11.90 -17.97
CA PRO A 147 -20.30 -11.05 -17.73
C PRO A 147 -19.24 -11.78 -16.90
N ARG A 148 -18.01 -11.25 -16.85
CA ARG A 148 -17.07 -11.68 -15.82
C ARG A 148 -17.58 -11.22 -14.45
N GLU A 149 -17.66 -12.13 -13.50
CA GLU A 149 -18.01 -11.78 -12.13
C GLU A 149 -16.86 -11.02 -11.45
N GLY A 150 -17.23 -9.99 -10.66
CA GLY A 150 -16.30 -9.29 -9.80
C GLY A 150 -15.81 -10.21 -8.67
N LYS A 151 -14.51 -10.19 -8.38
CA LYS A 151 -13.93 -11.00 -7.31
C LYS A 151 -14.13 -10.34 -5.94
N LEU A 152 -14.44 -11.13 -4.93
CA LEU A 152 -14.52 -10.65 -3.54
C LEU A 152 -13.12 -10.41 -2.96
N ALA A 153 -12.89 -9.22 -2.41
CA ALA A 153 -11.68 -8.92 -1.65
C ALA A 153 -11.67 -9.65 -0.29
N LYS A 154 -10.48 -9.99 0.21
CA LYS A 154 -10.30 -10.63 1.51
C LYS A 154 -9.88 -9.60 2.54
N LEU A 155 -10.56 -9.58 3.69
CA LEU A 155 -10.17 -8.71 4.80
C LEU A 155 -8.76 -9.09 5.31
N PRO A 156 -7.85 -8.12 5.51
CA PRO A 156 -6.47 -8.35 5.93
C PRO A 156 -6.37 -8.58 7.45
N VAL A 157 -6.85 -9.72 7.94
CA VAL A 157 -6.91 -10.04 9.37
C VAL A 157 -5.53 -10.36 9.95
N GLY A 158 -5.16 -9.66 11.02
CA GLY A 158 -3.95 -9.92 11.84
C GLY A 158 -4.27 -10.21 13.30
N LYS A 159 -3.41 -9.76 14.22
CA LYS A 159 -3.57 -9.98 15.67
C LYS A 159 -4.49 -8.93 16.30
N ASN A 160 -5.30 -9.36 17.27
CA ASN A 160 -6.18 -8.49 18.07
C ASN A 160 -7.11 -7.58 17.25
N VAL A 161 -7.60 -8.09 16.13
CA VAL A 161 -8.64 -7.46 15.30
C VAL A 161 -9.81 -8.41 15.18
N VAL A 162 -11.00 -7.86 14.93
CA VAL A 162 -12.25 -8.63 14.87
C VAL A 162 -13.00 -8.25 13.60
N ILE A 163 -13.54 -9.24 12.90
CA ILE A 163 -14.46 -9.01 11.79
C ILE A 163 -15.85 -8.80 12.39
N THR A 164 -16.57 -7.76 11.94
CA THR A 164 -17.94 -7.51 12.38
C THR A 164 -18.89 -8.60 11.89
N GLU A 165 -20.05 -8.75 12.55
CA GLU A 165 -21.02 -9.81 12.23
C GLU A 165 -21.52 -9.76 10.78
N ASP A 166 -21.62 -8.56 10.20
CA ASP A 166 -22.01 -8.31 8.82
C ASP A 166 -20.88 -8.59 7.81
N GLY A 167 -19.67 -8.95 8.27
CA GLY A 167 -18.54 -9.35 7.44
C GLY A 167 -17.89 -8.24 6.62
N ASN A 168 -18.36 -6.99 6.76
CA ASN A 168 -17.93 -5.87 5.92
C ASN A 168 -16.84 -5.01 6.57
N PHE A 169 -16.63 -5.11 7.89
CA PHE A 169 -15.67 -4.28 8.60
C PHE A 169 -14.66 -5.13 9.36
N LEU A 170 -13.42 -4.63 9.40
CA LEU A 170 -12.42 -5.07 10.36
C LEU A 170 -12.28 -3.99 11.42
N VAL A 171 -12.48 -4.35 12.68
CA VAL A 171 -12.41 -3.45 13.82
C VAL A 171 -11.29 -3.84 14.79
N ALA A 172 -10.82 -2.89 15.59
CA ALA A 172 -9.85 -3.14 16.65
C ALA A 172 -10.46 -4.01 17.76
N GLY A 173 -9.76 -5.08 18.16
CA GLY A 173 -10.20 -5.97 19.25
C GLY A 173 -9.86 -5.46 20.64
N LEU A 174 -8.92 -4.51 20.75
CA LEU A 174 -8.47 -3.87 21.98
C LEU A 174 -8.00 -2.44 21.72
N ASP A 175 -7.84 -1.66 22.79
CA ASP A 175 -7.21 -0.34 22.74
C ASP A 175 -5.71 -0.50 22.51
N GLY A 176 -5.16 0.16 21.49
CA GLY A 176 -3.76 -0.04 21.17
C GLY A 176 -3.31 0.66 19.90
N HIS A 177 -2.19 0.20 19.36
CA HIS A 177 -1.57 0.72 18.14
C HIS A 177 -1.92 -0.16 16.95
N VAL A 178 -2.41 0.45 15.87
CA VAL A 178 -2.65 -0.25 14.61
C VAL A 178 -1.37 -0.33 13.78
N SER A 179 -1.11 -1.52 13.24
CA SER A 179 0.05 -1.81 12.39
C SER A 179 -0.37 -2.60 11.17
N TYR A 180 0.13 -2.21 9.99
CA TYR A 180 -0.08 -2.92 8.74
C TYR A 180 1.23 -3.51 8.22
N VAL A 181 1.41 -4.82 8.41
CA VAL A 181 2.65 -5.53 8.05
C VAL A 181 2.31 -6.79 7.28
N ASN A 182 3.02 -7.05 6.18
CA ASN A 182 2.84 -8.23 5.32
C ASN A 182 1.38 -8.45 4.87
N GLY A 183 0.67 -7.36 4.55
CA GLY A 183 -0.73 -7.41 4.11
C GLY A 183 -1.73 -7.76 5.21
N ARG A 184 -1.36 -7.62 6.49
CA ARG A 184 -2.24 -7.89 7.64
C ARG A 184 -2.30 -6.70 8.59
N ILE A 185 -3.51 -6.38 9.05
CA ILE A 185 -3.79 -5.35 10.04
C ILE A 185 -3.81 -6.00 11.43
N SER A 186 -2.95 -5.53 12.32
CA SER A 186 -2.90 -5.98 13.71
C SER A 186 -3.01 -4.81 14.67
N VAL A 187 -3.54 -5.04 15.87
CA VAL A 187 -3.53 -4.07 16.97
C VAL A 187 -2.66 -4.59 18.11
N TYR A 188 -1.75 -3.77 18.61
CA TYR A 188 -0.87 -4.11 19.73
C TYR A 188 -1.21 -3.27 20.96
N PRO A 189 -1.24 -3.86 22.16
CA PRO A 189 -1.58 -3.11 23.37
C PRO A 189 -0.57 -1.97 23.57
N THR A 190 -1.06 -0.82 24.02
CA THR A 190 -0.25 0.37 24.26
C THR A 190 -0.42 0.83 25.71
N TYR A 191 0.69 1.07 26.39
CA TYR A 191 0.72 1.62 27.74
C TYR A 191 1.05 3.11 27.66
N GLU A 192 0.09 3.95 28.06
CA GLU A 192 0.23 5.40 28.00
C GLU A 192 0.57 5.97 29.39
N VAL A 193 1.64 6.76 29.45
CA VAL A 193 2.04 7.53 30.62
C VAL A 193 1.71 9.01 30.36
N PRO A 194 0.76 9.60 31.09
CA PRO A 194 0.29 10.96 30.83
C PRO A 194 1.29 12.06 31.21
N GLY A 195 2.37 11.73 31.92
CA GLY A 195 3.36 12.67 32.42
C GLY A 195 4.79 12.18 32.28
N ASP A 196 5.66 12.66 33.16
CA ASP A 196 7.09 12.37 33.14
C ASP A 196 7.40 11.00 33.78
N ILE A 197 8.46 10.35 33.29
CA ILE A 197 9.08 9.22 33.98
C ILE A 197 10.06 9.77 35.00
N ASP A 198 9.64 9.77 36.25
CA ASP A 198 10.37 10.28 37.40
C ASP A 198 10.22 9.34 38.62
N ASN A 199 10.55 9.81 39.82
CA ASN A 199 10.45 9.01 41.05
C ASN A 199 9.02 8.55 41.37
N SER A 200 7.99 9.22 40.84
CA SER A 200 6.59 8.86 41.06
C SER A 200 6.14 7.74 40.12
N THR A 201 6.68 7.71 38.90
CA THR A 201 6.35 6.69 37.90
C THR A 201 7.26 5.46 37.99
N GLY A 202 8.56 5.66 38.21
CA GLY A 202 9.56 4.61 38.24
C GLY A 202 9.92 4.05 36.86
N ASN A 203 10.72 2.98 36.84
CA ASN A 203 11.08 2.29 35.61
C ASN A 203 9.88 1.53 35.03
N ILE A 204 9.80 1.46 33.70
CA ILE A 204 8.68 0.80 33.01
C ILE A 204 9.22 -0.33 32.15
N GLU A 205 8.59 -1.50 32.26
CA GLU A 205 8.79 -2.63 31.35
C GLU A 205 7.42 -3.14 30.89
N PHE A 206 7.19 -3.12 29.57
CA PHE A 206 5.90 -3.49 28.98
C PHE A 206 6.10 -4.29 27.69
N LEU A 207 5.34 -5.37 27.53
CA LEU A 207 5.46 -6.24 26.35
C LEU A 207 4.90 -5.63 25.05
N GLY A 208 4.09 -4.57 25.15
CA GLY A 208 3.53 -3.84 24.02
C GLY A 208 4.25 -2.52 23.76
N ASN A 209 3.52 -1.58 23.18
CA ASN A 209 4.03 -0.24 22.93
C ASN A 209 3.93 0.65 24.16
N ILE A 210 4.83 1.61 24.32
CA ILE A 210 4.80 2.60 25.40
C ILE A 210 4.73 4.00 24.80
N VAL A 211 3.77 4.81 25.24
CA VAL A 211 3.64 6.23 24.86
C VAL A 211 3.80 7.09 26.11
N ILE A 212 4.79 7.97 26.10
CA ILE A 212 5.10 8.87 27.21
C ILE A 212 4.80 10.29 26.76
N ARG A 213 3.80 10.93 27.39
CA ARG A 213 3.38 12.30 27.07
C ARG A 213 4.30 13.36 27.66
N GLY A 214 5.14 12.98 28.61
CA GLY A 214 6.15 13.82 29.25
C GLY A 214 7.59 13.51 28.84
N ASN A 215 8.52 13.84 29.73
CA ASN A 215 9.95 13.60 29.63
C ASN A 215 10.34 12.25 30.26
N VAL A 216 11.52 11.74 29.92
CA VAL A 216 12.15 10.64 30.64
C VAL A 216 13.36 11.19 31.37
N LEU A 217 13.28 11.29 32.71
CA LEU A 217 14.34 11.91 33.51
C LEU A 217 15.54 10.99 33.73
N ALA A 218 16.63 11.58 34.21
CA ALA A 218 17.90 10.89 34.40
C ALA A 218 17.80 9.75 35.43
N GLY A 219 18.41 8.62 35.07
CA GLY A 219 18.46 7.43 35.93
C GLY A 219 17.27 6.48 35.80
N PHE A 220 16.26 6.80 34.99
CA PHE A 220 15.14 5.90 34.71
C PHE A 220 15.38 5.03 33.47
N SER A 221 14.69 3.89 33.44
CA SER A 221 14.68 2.98 32.31
C SER A 221 13.27 2.67 31.81
N VAL A 222 13.13 2.60 30.49
CA VAL A 222 11.89 2.25 29.80
C VAL A 222 12.19 1.14 28.80
N LYS A 223 11.50 0.00 28.93
CA LYS A 223 11.66 -1.18 28.08
C LYS A 223 10.33 -1.57 27.44
N ALA A 224 10.29 -1.62 26.11
CA ALA A 224 9.11 -2.03 25.35
C ALA A 224 9.40 -3.27 24.51
N GLY A 225 8.50 -4.26 24.56
CA GLY A 225 8.44 -5.35 23.60
C GLY A 225 7.91 -4.91 22.22
N GLY A 226 7.37 -3.69 22.13
CA GLY A 226 7.03 -3.01 20.88
C GLY A 226 7.76 -1.68 20.74
N ASN A 227 7.04 -0.64 20.31
CA ASN A 227 7.57 0.70 20.05
C ASN A 227 7.59 1.57 21.33
N ILE A 228 8.50 2.54 21.40
CA ILE A 228 8.50 3.60 22.42
C ILE A 228 8.31 4.95 21.73
N GLU A 229 7.33 5.73 22.15
CA GLU A 229 7.17 7.13 21.75
C GLU A 229 7.27 8.07 22.96
N VAL A 230 8.15 9.06 22.89
CA VAL A 230 8.34 10.11 23.90
C VAL A 230 8.00 11.46 23.29
N TRP A 231 7.06 12.17 23.91
CA TRP A 231 6.63 13.50 23.49
C TRP A 231 7.54 14.62 24.03
N GLY A 232 8.20 14.37 25.15
CA GLY A 232 9.18 15.25 25.77
C GLY A 232 10.62 15.00 25.33
N VAL A 233 11.55 15.37 26.22
CA VAL A 233 13.00 15.16 26.09
C VAL A 233 13.39 13.91 26.88
N VAL A 234 14.40 13.19 26.39
CA VAL A 234 15.05 12.11 27.16
C VAL A 234 16.34 12.65 27.77
N GLU A 235 16.42 12.68 29.10
CA GLU A 235 17.55 13.24 29.84
C GLU A 235 18.31 12.11 30.55
N GLY A 236 19.49 11.72 30.07
CA GLY A 236 20.35 10.75 30.76
C GLY A 236 19.68 9.42 31.18
N ALA A 237 18.71 8.94 30.39
CA ALA A 237 17.90 7.76 30.68
C ALA A 237 18.20 6.59 29.72
N VAL A 238 17.66 5.41 30.04
CA VAL A 238 17.82 4.20 29.24
C VAL A 238 16.51 3.82 28.56
N LEU A 239 16.48 3.77 27.23
CA LEU A 239 15.32 3.31 26.46
C LEU A 239 15.71 2.08 25.63
N GLU A 240 14.97 0.99 25.77
CA GLU A 240 15.17 -0.23 24.99
C GLU A 240 13.85 -0.68 24.36
N ALA A 241 13.83 -0.86 23.03
CA ALA A 241 12.64 -1.29 22.30
C ALA A 241 12.97 -2.41 21.30
N GLU A 242 12.10 -3.41 21.23
CA GLU A 242 12.13 -4.42 20.15
C GLU A 242 11.51 -3.88 18.84
N GLY A 243 10.74 -2.78 18.92
CA GLY A 243 10.25 -2.01 17.78
C GLY A 243 11.03 -0.70 17.60
N ASP A 244 10.34 0.33 17.08
CA ASP A 244 10.90 1.66 16.83
C ASP A 244 10.92 2.55 18.09
N ILE A 245 11.86 3.49 18.16
CA ILE A 245 11.89 4.53 19.20
C ILE A 245 11.76 5.92 18.56
N VAL A 246 10.76 6.68 18.99
CA VAL A 246 10.47 8.02 18.50
C VAL A 246 10.51 9.01 19.65
N ILE A 247 11.42 9.98 19.57
CA ILE A 247 11.57 11.03 20.57
C ILE A 247 11.28 12.35 19.87
N ARG A 248 10.06 12.88 20.04
CA ARG A 248 9.57 14.04 19.27
C ARG A 248 10.38 15.31 19.49
N ARG A 249 11.05 15.42 20.64
CA ARG A 249 12.05 16.46 20.91
C ARG A 249 13.43 15.87 20.75
N GLY A 250 14.27 15.83 21.77
CA GLY A 250 15.63 15.34 21.61
C GLY A 250 16.13 14.60 22.83
N ILE A 251 17.41 14.24 22.75
CA ILE A 251 18.12 13.42 23.72
C ILE A 251 19.24 14.28 24.30
N LEU A 252 19.14 14.56 25.59
CA LEU A 252 20.17 15.22 26.38
C LEU A 252 20.86 14.17 27.25
N GLY A 253 21.87 13.52 26.69
CA GLY A 253 22.38 12.28 27.27
C GLY A 253 23.25 12.47 28.50
N ASN A 254 23.90 13.61 28.68
CA ASN A 254 24.86 13.86 29.77
C ASN A 254 25.89 12.71 29.96
N ASN A 255 26.28 12.05 28.86
CA ASN A 255 27.14 10.85 28.82
C ASN A 255 26.58 9.62 29.56
N LYS A 256 25.28 9.60 29.85
CA LYS A 256 24.58 8.53 30.56
C LYS A 256 23.43 7.90 29.76
N ALA A 257 22.85 8.62 28.80
CA ALA A 257 21.73 8.09 28.03
C ALA A 257 22.17 6.96 27.09
N VAL A 258 21.37 5.89 27.10
CA VAL A 258 21.55 4.70 26.27
C VAL A 258 20.22 4.37 25.61
N ILE A 259 20.15 4.51 24.30
CA ILE A 259 18.94 4.30 23.52
C ILE A 259 19.18 3.18 22.52
N LYS A 260 18.42 2.09 22.63
CA LYS A 260 18.60 0.89 21.81
C LYS A 260 17.27 0.45 21.20
N SER A 261 17.27 0.28 19.89
CA SER A 261 16.10 -0.12 19.10
C SER A 261 16.46 -1.28 18.18
N LYS A 262 15.60 -2.31 18.11
CA LYS A 262 15.67 -3.32 17.05
C LYS A 262 14.98 -2.87 15.77
N GLY A 263 14.33 -1.71 15.78
CA GLY A 263 13.81 -1.04 14.60
C GLY A 263 14.61 0.22 14.26
N HIS A 264 13.89 1.30 13.99
CA HIS A 264 14.37 2.64 13.69
C HIS A 264 14.46 3.50 14.96
N ILE A 265 15.27 4.57 14.92
CA ILE A 265 15.25 5.64 15.94
C ILE A 265 15.08 6.99 15.26
N ALA A 266 14.08 7.76 15.69
CA ALA A 266 13.87 9.13 15.24
C ALA A 266 13.91 10.10 16.42
N ALA A 267 14.75 11.12 16.35
CA ALA A 267 14.81 12.18 17.37
C ALA A 267 15.18 13.51 16.73
N ARG A 268 14.68 14.65 17.20
CA ARG A 268 15.08 15.95 16.66
C ARG A 268 16.58 16.22 16.84
N PHE A 269 17.11 16.02 18.04
CA PHE A 269 18.54 16.19 18.29
C PHE A 269 19.05 15.13 19.25
N ILE A 270 20.32 14.75 19.10
CA ILE A 270 20.98 13.75 19.93
C ILE A 270 22.29 14.35 20.44
N GLU A 271 22.41 14.53 21.75
CA GLU A 271 23.59 15.11 22.37
C GLU A 271 24.16 14.22 23.48
N ARG A 272 25.48 14.02 23.50
CA ARG A 272 26.21 13.27 24.55
C ARG A 272 25.55 11.94 24.95
N SER A 273 25.15 11.15 23.96
CA SER A 273 24.36 9.92 24.13
C SER A 273 24.99 8.72 23.43
N TYR A 274 24.64 7.51 23.87
CA TYR A 274 24.83 6.27 23.10
C TYR A 274 23.50 5.89 22.44
N VAL A 275 23.48 5.79 21.12
CA VAL A 275 22.27 5.46 20.35
C VAL A 275 22.58 4.32 19.38
N GLU A 276 21.76 3.28 19.40
CA GLU A 276 21.92 2.10 18.57
C GLU A 276 20.58 1.66 17.97
N ALA A 277 20.50 1.54 16.65
CA ALA A 277 19.34 1.04 15.92
C ALA A 277 19.75 -0.12 15.01
N ALA A 278 18.91 -1.14 14.89
CA ALA A 278 19.15 -2.19 13.88
C ALA A 278 18.93 -1.64 12.45
N ASN A 279 17.96 -0.73 12.28
CA ASN A 279 17.65 -0.11 10.99
C ASN A 279 18.20 1.32 10.93
N ASP A 280 17.36 2.29 10.53
CA ASP A 280 17.77 3.67 10.27
C ASP A 280 17.72 4.54 11.53
N ILE A 281 18.58 5.56 11.58
CA ILE A 281 18.53 6.63 12.58
C ILE A 281 18.29 7.96 11.87
N MET A 282 17.30 8.72 12.33
CA MET A 282 16.93 10.02 11.77
C MET A 282 17.00 11.13 12.81
N ALA A 283 17.71 12.22 12.49
CA ALA A 283 17.77 13.40 13.36
C ALA A 283 18.02 14.72 12.62
N GLU A 284 17.88 15.87 13.30
CA GLU A 284 18.25 17.19 12.76
C GLU A 284 19.71 17.51 13.05
N ALA A 285 20.17 17.11 14.24
CA ALA A 285 21.54 17.31 14.69
C ALA A 285 22.00 16.21 15.65
N ILE A 286 23.24 15.75 15.47
CA ILE A 286 23.92 14.81 16.37
C ILE A 286 25.22 15.43 16.84
N MET A 287 25.40 15.49 18.16
CA MET A 287 26.50 16.19 18.82
C MET A 287 27.16 15.32 19.89
N HIS A 288 28.47 15.13 19.80
CA HIS A 288 29.30 14.45 20.80
C HIS A 288 28.74 13.08 21.25
N SER A 289 28.20 12.32 20.30
CA SER A 289 27.46 11.09 20.58
C SER A 289 28.10 9.90 19.89
N THR A 290 27.85 8.70 20.43
CA THR A 290 28.18 7.43 19.78
C THR A 290 26.91 6.89 19.17
N VAL A 291 26.88 6.78 17.84
CA VAL A 291 25.71 6.39 17.08
C VAL A 291 26.05 5.19 16.22
N LYS A 292 25.23 4.14 16.31
CA LYS A 292 25.37 2.93 15.51
C LYS A 292 24.04 2.61 14.83
N CYS A 293 24.06 2.39 13.52
CA CYS A 293 22.87 1.96 12.80
C CYS A 293 23.23 0.91 11.74
N GLY A 294 22.42 -0.13 11.62
CA GLY A 294 22.57 -1.13 10.54
C GLY A 294 22.04 -0.63 9.19
N GLY A 295 21.14 0.34 9.21
CA GLY A 295 20.61 1.01 8.02
C GLY A 295 21.35 2.31 7.68
N SER A 296 20.57 3.34 7.38
CA SER A 296 21.03 4.68 7.02
C SER A 296 21.00 5.64 8.22
N LEU A 297 21.99 6.54 8.29
CA LEU A 297 21.98 7.68 9.22
C LEU A 297 21.60 8.94 8.44
N ILE A 298 20.41 9.47 8.70
CA ILE A 298 19.82 10.56 7.92
C ILE A 298 19.68 11.80 8.81
N LEU A 299 20.39 12.87 8.43
CA LEU A 299 20.41 14.15 9.13
C LEU A 299 19.73 15.24 8.29
N GLU A 300 18.45 15.46 8.55
CA GLU A 300 17.56 16.34 7.78
C GLU A 300 16.93 17.43 8.65
N GLY A 301 16.57 18.57 8.04
CA GLY A 301 16.07 19.76 8.73
C GLY A 301 16.99 20.96 8.53
N LYS A 302 16.89 21.97 9.40
CA LYS A 302 17.52 23.27 9.13
C LYS A 302 19.03 23.14 8.99
N ASN A 303 19.65 22.36 9.88
CA ASN A 303 21.10 22.26 9.96
C ASN A 303 21.67 20.93 9.44
N GLY A 304 20.95 19.80 9.57
CA GLY A 304 21.42 18.48 9.12
C GLY A 304 22.85 18.18 9.58
N LEU A 305 23.11 18.31 10.88
CA LEU A 305 24.45 18.52 11.45
C LEU A 305 24.98 17.27 12.16
N LEU A 306 26.22 16.86 11.83
CA LEU A 306 26.96 15.84 12.57
C LEU A 306 28.26 16.43 13.14
N VAL A 307 28.37 16.53 14.46
CA VAL A 307 29.55 17.12 15.13
C VAL A 307 30.01 16.27 16.31
N GLY A 308 31.21 15.71 16.20
CA GLY A 308 31.87 15.08 17.34
C GLY A 308 31.32 13.70 17.69
N GLY A 309 32.22 12.81 18.11
CA GLY A 309 31.88 11.45 18.50
C GLY A 309 32.11 10.44 17.37
N ILE A 310 31.41 9.31 17.44
CA ILE A 310 31.63 8.15 16.58
C ILE A 310 30.30 7.76 15.95
N SER A 311 30.23 7.73 14.62
CA SER A 311 29.07 7.25 13.86
C SER A 311 29.46 6.03 13.03
N VAL A 312 28.83 4.89 13.29
CA VAL A 312 28.98 3.66 12.51
C VAL A 312 27.66 3.38 11.79
N VAL A 313 27.71 3.31 10.46
CA VAL A 313 26.53 3.32 9.60
C VAL A 313 26.64 2.17 8.59
N GLY A 314 25.60 1.32 8.53
CA GLY A 314 25.62 0.15 7.68
C GLY A 314 25.49 0.45 6.19
N LYS A 315 24.62 1.40 5.81
CA LYS A 315 24.31 1.73 4.40
C LYS A 315 24.86 3.08 3.96
N GLU A 316 24.19 4.16 4.32
CA GLU A 316 24.54 5.52 3.87
C GLU A 316 24.39 6.55 5.00
N LEU A 317 25.23 7.58 4.96
CA LEU A 317 25.14 8.76 5.81
C LEU A 317 24.74 9.96 4.96
N VAL A 318 23.61 10.58 5.28
CA VAL A 318 23.13 11.80 4.63
C VAL A 318 23.18 12.94 5.64
N ALA A 319 23.95 13.99 5.38
CA ALA A 319 24.04 15.17 6.24
C ALA A 319 24.37 16.42 5.42
N LYS A 320 23.90 17.59 5.88
CA LYS A 320 24.24 18.88 5.25
C LYS A 320 25.60 19.39 5.73
N VAL A 321 25.93 19.16 6.99
CA VAL A 321 27.18 19.63 7.62
C VAL A 321 27.77 18.51 8.46
N ILE A 322 29.05 18.19 8.22
CA ILE A 322 29.82 17.24 9.00
C ILE A 322 31.07 17.95 9.55
N GLY A 323 31.30 17.82 10.85
CA GLY A 323 32.42 18.43 11.55
C GLY A 323 32.12 19.83 12.08
N SER A 324 33.05 20.36 12.87
CA SER A 324 32.94 21.68 13.50
C SER A 324 34.20 22.49 13.26
N GLN A 325 34.04 23.82 13.11
CA GLN A 325 35.16 24.76 13.09
C GLN A 325 35.93 24.78 14.42
N MET A 326 35.35 24.25 15.50
CA MET A 326 35.96 24.14 16.83
C MET A 326 36.78 22.84 17.02
N ALA A 327 37.15 22.15 15.93
CA ALA A 327 38.01 20.97 15.93
C ALA A 327 37.51 19.76 16.75
N SER A 328 36.20 19.61 16.93
CA SER A 328 35.61 18.40 17.53
C SER A 328 35.83 17.20 16.61
N THR A 329 36.64 16.23 17.06
CA THR A 329 36.91 14.98 16.31
C THR A 329 35.62 14.23 16.01
N THR A 330 35.33 14.05 14.72
CA THR A 330 34.15 13.34 14.21
C THR A 330 34.64 12.12 13.45
N ILE A 331 34.35 10.92 13.97
CA ILE A 331 34.76 9.65 13.37
C ILE A 331 33.55 9.02 12.70
N ILE A 332 33.67 8.66 11.43
CA ILE A 332 32.58 8.10 10.65
C ILE A 332 33.08 6.81 9.98
N GLU A 333 32.34 5.73 10.16
CA GLU A 333 32.50 4.47 9.45
C GLU A 333 31.20 4.16 8.69
N VAL A 334 31.24 4.07 7.36
CA VAL A 334 30.07 3.76 6.51
C VAL A 334 30.32 2.49 5.71
N GLY A 335 29.27 1.69 5.49
CA GLY A 335 29.35 0.47 4.67
C GLY A 335 29.83 -0.75 5.44
N VAL A 336 29.80 -0.69 6.77
CA VAL A 336 30.23 -1.78 7.64
C VAL A 336 29.05 -2.19 8.50
N ASP A 337 28.60 -3.44 8.34
CA ASP A 337 27.62 -4.02 9.24
C ASP A 337 28.24 -4.14 10.65
N TYR A 338 27.77 -3.28 11.56
CA TYR A 338 28.30 -3.21 12.91
C TYR A 338 28.00 -4.50 13.70
N GLN A 339 26.89 -5.19 13.40
CA GLN A 339 26.52 -6.44 14.07
C GLN A 339 27.49 -7.54 13.68
N LEU A 340 27.84 -7.64 12.39
CA LEU A 340 28.88 -8.56 11.92
C LEU A 340 30.25 -8.23 12.49
N LYS A 341 30.62 -6.94 12.60
CA LYS A 341 31.89 -6.50 13.20
C LYS A 341 31.96 -6.84 14.69
N GLU A 342 30.87 -6.68 15.43
CA GLU A 342 30.79 -7.07 16.85
C GLU A 342 30.81 -8.59 17.03
N GLN A 343 30.10 -9.35 16.19
CA GLN A 343 30.18 -10.82 16.19
C GLN A 343 31.60 -11.30 15.90
N GLN A 344 32.27 -10.73 14.88
CA GLN A 344 33.65 -11.07 14.57
C GLN A 344 34.59 -10.78 15.75
N LYS A 345 34.39 -9.67 16.47
CA LYS A 345 35.16 -9.35 17.68
C LYS A 345 34.91 -10.36 18.80
N LYS A 346 33.65 -10.73 19.04
CA LYS A 346 33.29 -11.75 20.06
C LYS A 346 33.93 -13.10 19.74
N ILE A 347 33.78 -13.58 18.51
CA ILE A 347 34.36 -14.84 18.06
C ILE A 347 35.89 -14.82 18.16
N LYS A 348 36.54 -13.69 17.80
CA LYS A 348 38.00 -13.55 17.99
C LYS A 348 38.43 -13.59 19.45
N ALA A 349 37.70 -12.92 20.34
CA ALA A 349 37.97 -12.95 21.77
C ALA A 349 37.80 -14.38 22.33
N GLU A 350 36.75 -15.10 21.94
CA GLU A 350 36.55 -16.51 22.31
C GLU A 350 37.69 -17.40 21.80
N ILE A 351 38.18 -17.20 20.56
CA ILE A 351 39.33 -17.93 20.01
C ILE A 351 40.61 -17.66 20.83
N ASP A 352 40.82 -16.41 21.25
CA ASP A 352 42.01 -16.03 22.03
C ASP A 352 41.93 -16.51 23.49
N GLU A 353 40.73 -16.67 24.07
CA GLU A 353 40.53 -17.28 25.40
C GLU A 353 40.66 -18.81 25.40
N THR A 354 40.51 -19.46 24.25
CA THR A 354 40.60 -20.92 24.11
C THR A 354 42.03 -21.39 23.75
N LYS A 355 42.97 -20.46 23.55
CA LYS A 355 44.41 -20.73 23.40
C LYS A 355 45.13 -20.61 24.73
#